data_AF-A0A532D8H1-F1
#
_entry.id   AF-A0A532D8H1-F1
#
_cell.length_a   1.000
_cell.length_b   1.000
_cell.length_c   1.000
_cell.angle_alpha   90.00
_cell.angle_beta   90.00
_cell.angle_gamma   90.00
#
_symmetry.space_group_name_H-M   'P 1'
#
loop_
_entity.id
_entity.type
_entity.pdbx_description
1 polymer ?
#
loop_
_entity_poly.entity_id
_entity_poly.type
_entity_poly.pdbx_seq_one_letter_code
_entity_poly.pdbx_strand_id
1 'polypeptide(L)'
;MFLYLLVVLIAAEVPAAAFAQFAERGEYVELAKGTKLCSNVILEQSKGVLDPGKVFWRVTSKARANGTQSVATFVLETTYDRKSGETSLKESRYDEDYAMLFKRDPEHKGMLLMVSPQDGRVEAIVEVCEKKPRKPVRAPKGG
;
A
#
# COMPACT_ATOMS: atom_id res chain seq x y z
N MET A 1 -1.72 39.91 -29.00
CA MET A 1 -0.56 38.99 -28.87
C MET A 1 -0.27 38.72 -27.39
N PHE A 2 -1.22 38.13 -26.67
CA PHE A 2 -1.14 37.77 -25.24
C PHE A 2 -2.04 36.56 -24.92
N LEU A 3 -3.04 36.27 -25.77
CA LEU A 3 -3.90 35.08 -25.65
C LEU A 3 -3.17 33.74 -25.88
N TYR A 4 -2.06 33.72 -26.65
CA TYR A 4 -1.36 32.48 -26.98
C TYR A 4 -0.45 31.96 -25.85
N LEU A 5 -0.10 32.80 -24.87
CA LEU A 5 0.71 32.39 -23.71
C LEU A 5 -0.13 31.69 -22.62
N LEU A 6 -1.46 31.91 -22.60
CA LEU A 6 -2.36 31.27 -21.64
C LEU A 6 -2.70 29.82 -22.00
N VAL A 7 -2.59 29.44 -23.28
CA VAL A 7 -2.94 28.08 -23.72
C VAL A 7 -1.86 27.05 -23.37
N VAL A 8 -0.61 27.46 -23.17
CA VAL A 8 0.49 26.55 -22.78
C VAL A 8 0.42 26.19 -21.28
N LEU A 9 -0.22 27.01 -20.45
CA LEU A 9 -0.31 26.77 -19.00
C LEU A 9 -1.38 25.75 -18.60
N ILE A 10 -2.32 25.40 -19.48
CA ILE A 10 -3.47 24.54 -19.14
C ILE A 10 -3.20 23.05 -19.50
N ALA A 11 -2.12 22.75 -20.23
CA ALA A 11 -1.81 21.39 -20.68
C ALA A 11 -0.95 20.56 -19.71
N ALA A 12 -0.59 21.10 -18.53
CA ALA A 12 0.29 20.43 -17.58
C ALA A 12 -0.28 20.38 -16.15
N GLU A 13 -1.60 20.22 -16.00
CA GLU A 13 -2.21 19.76 -14.76
C GLU A 13 -2.45 18.25 -14.81
N VAL A 14 -1.40 17.49 -15.12
CA VAL A 14 -1.34 16.11 -14.65
C VAL A 14 -1.00 16.22 -13.17
N PRO A 15 -1.80 15.66 -12.25
CA PRO A 15 -1.45 15.69 -10.83
C PRO A 15 -0.12 14.95 -10.65
N ALA A 16 0.98 15.70 -10.52
CA ALA A 16 2.30 15.14 -10.23
C ALA A 16 2.32 14.30 -8.94
N ALA A 17 1.30 14.47 -8.10
CA ALA A 17 1.09 13.69 -6.88
C ALA A 17 0.66 12.23 -7.11
N ALA A 18 0.10 11.87 -8.28
CA ALA A 18 -0.33 10.49 -8.56
C ALA A 18 0.82 9.58 -9.04
N PHE A 19 1.94 10.15 -9.49
CA PHE A 19 3.07 9.40 -10.07
C PHE A 19 4.28 9.25 -9.12
N ALA A 20 4.26 9.89 -7.95
CA ALA A 20 5.42 9.88 -7.04
C ALA A 20 5.45 8.70 -6.04
N GLN A 21 4.48 7.78 -6.10
CA GLN A 21 4.36 6.72 -5.10
C GLN A 21 5.34 5.56 -5.32
N PHE A 22 5.87 5.41 -6.53
CA PHE A 22 6.85 4.38 -6.90
C PHE A 22 7.60 4.74 -8.18
N ALA A 23 8.84 4.28 -8.32
CA ALA A 23 9.68 4.51 -9.50
C ALA A 23 9.66 3.31 -10.45
N GLU A 24 9.43 3.55 -11.74
CA GLU A 24 9.46 2.49 -12.75
C GLU A 24 10.90 2.15 -13.15
N ARG A 25 11.23 0.85 -13.16
CA ARG A 25 12.51 0.32 -13.62
C ARG A 25 12.27 -0.77 -14.67
N GLY A 26 11.72 -0.37 -15.81
CA GLY A 26 11.40 -1.30 -16.89
C GLY A 26 10.31 -2.28 -16.48
N GLU A 27 10.69 -3.53 -16.18
CA GLU A 27 9.74 -4.60 -15.86
C GLU A 27 9.25 -4.63 -14.40
N TYR A 28 9.89 -3.87 -13.51
CA TYR A 28 9.54 -3.84 -12.08
C TYR A 28 9.39 -2.42 -11.55
N VAL A 29 8.76 -2.34 -10.39
CA VAL A 29 8.38 -1.13 -9.69
C VAL A 29 9.18 -1.04 -8.40
N GLU A 30 9.88 0.07 -8.19
CA GLU A 30 10.62 0.34 -6.94
C GLU A 30 9.73 1.15 -5.99
N LEU A 31 9.49 0.57 -4.81
CA LEU A 31 8.79 1.23 -3.72
C LEU A 31 9.77 1.83 -2.71
N ALA A 32 9.40 2.95 -2.09
CA ALA A 32 10.19 3.50 -1.00
C ALA A 32 10.19 2.55 0.21
N LYS A 33 11.32 2.50 0.94
CA LYS A 33 11.37 1.82 2.24
C LYS A 33 10.37 2.48 3.19
N GLY A 34 9.55 1.66 3.86
CA GLY A 34 8.50 2.09 4.77
C GLY A 34 7.13 2.26 4.11
N THR A 35 7.02 2.12 2.79
CA THR A 35 5.73 2.12 2.10
C THR A 35 4.82 1.02 2.66
N LYS A 36 3.62 1.40 3.06
CA LYS A 36 2.56 0.48 3.53
C LYS A 36 1.72 0.08 2.32
N LEU A 37 1.52 -1.23 2.15
CA LEU A 37 0.78 -1.82 1.05
C LEU A 37 -0.45 -2.53 1.61
N CYS A 38 -1.60 -2.24 1.03
CA CYS A 38 -2.89 -2.77 1.44
C CYS A 38 -3.37 -3.76 0.38
N SER A 39 -3.94 -4.89 0.81
CA SER A 39 -4.59 -5.79 -0.14
C SER A 39 -5.84 -5.13 -0.71
N ASN A 40 -6.18 -5.46 -1.96
CA ASN A 40 -7.51 -5.17 -2.45
C ASN A 40 -8.50 -6.18 -1.86
N VAL A 41 -9.36 -5.68 -0.95
CA VAL A 41 -10.38 -6.46 -0.26
C VAL A 41 -11.31 -7.23 -1.21
N ILE A 42 -11.57 -6.69 -2.41
CA ILE A 42 -12.48 -7.31 -3.39
C ILE A 42 -11.82 -8.55 -4.02
N LEU A 43 -10.51 -8.52 -4.24
CA LEU A 43 -9.78 -9.56 -4.96
C LEU A 43 -9.34 -10.70 -4.02
N GLU A 44 -8.98 -10.38 -2.78
CA GLU A 44 -8.57 -11.38 -1.77
C GLU A 44 -9.75 -12.18 -1.19
N GLN A 45 -10.97 -11.64 -1.18
CA GLN A 45 -12.18 -12.41 -0.84
C GLN A 45 -12.42 -13.58 -1.81
N SER A 46 -11.99 -13.46 -3.07
CA SER A 46 -12.09 -14.55 -4.06
C SER A 46 -11.07 -15.67 -3.84
N LYS A 47 -9.98 -15.40 -3.10
CA LYS A 47 -8.89 -16.35 -2.81
C LYS A 47 -9.00 -17.02 -1.42
N GLY A 48 -10.05 -16.70 -0.65
CA GLY A 48 -10.27 -17.27 0.68
C GLY A 48 -9.32 -16.75 1.76
N VAL A 49 -8.70 -15.59 1.55
CA VAL A 49 -7.80 -14.99 2.53
C VAL A 49 -8.60 -14.49 3.74
N LEU A 50 -8.13 -14.85 4.94
CA LEU A 50 -8.68 -14.44 6.22
C LEU A 50 -8.71 -12.90 6.32
N ASP A 51 -9.89 -12.32 6.17
CA ASP A 51 -10.22 -10.90 6.32
C ASP A 51 -9.13 -9.95 5.76
N PRO A 52 -9.12 -9.67 4.45
CA PRO A 52 -8.11 -8.82 3.82
C PRO A 52 -8.01 -7.41 4.41
N GLY A 53 -9.06 -6.94 5.13
CA GLY A 53 -9.00 -5.68 5.88
C GLY A 53 -8.05 -5.71 7.08
N LYS A 54 -7.61 -6.89 7.52
CA LYS A 54 -6.70 -7.08 8.65
C LYS A 54 -5.25 -7.28 8.23
N VAL A 55 -4.94 -7.67 7.00
CA VAL A 55 -3.56 -7.93 6.57
C VAL A 55 -3.02 -6.78 5.72
N PHE A 56 -1.81 -6.33 6.02
CA PHE A 56 -1.08 -5.35 5.19
C PHE A 56 0.41 -5.67 5.18
N TRP A 57 1.13 -5.12 4.20
CA TRP A 57 2.58 -5.28 4.09
C TRP A 57 3.29 -3.95 4.28
N ARG A 58 4.55 -4.03 4.69
CA ARG A 58 5.46 -2.87 4.72
C ARG A 58 6.75 -3.22 4.02
N VAL A 59 7.18 -2.36 3.11
CA VAL A 59 8.50 -2.47 2.46
C VAL A 59 9.59 -2.17 3.49
N THR A 60 10.50 -3.10 3.73
CA THR A 60 11.54 -2.98 4.77
C THR A 60 12.93 -2.68 4.22
N SER A 61 13.15 -2.88 2.90
CA SER A 61 14.42 -2.58 2.24
C SER A 61 14.28 -1.66 1.03
N LYS A 62 15.40 -1.08 0.60
CA LYS A 62 15.53 -0.54 -0.76
C LYS A 62 15.55 -1.69 -1.77
N ALA A 63 15.30 -1.38 -3.05
CA ALA A 63 15.47 -2.33 -4.14
C ALA A 63 16.92 -2.81 -4.24
N ARG A 64 17.07 -4.12 -4.43
CA ARG A 64 18.36 -4.77 -4.76
C ARG A 64 18.64 -4.62 -6.25
N ALA A 65 19.85 -4.96 -6.69
CA ALA A 65 20.25 -4.89 -8.09
C ALA A 65 19.37 -5.73 -9.04
N ASN A 66 18.73 -6.78 -8.53
CA ASN A 66 17.80 -7.63 -9.27
C ASN A 66 16.32 -7.16 -9.18
N GLY A 67 16.07 -5.95 -8.67
CA GLY A 67 14.73 -5.37 -8.49
C GLY A 67 13.96 -5.88 -7.28
N THR A 68 14.43 -6.91 -6.58
CA THR A 68 13.72 -7.44 -5.39
C THR A 68 13.78 -6.48 -4.20
N GLN A 69 12.72 -6.51 -3.40
CA GLN A 69 12.56 -5.72 -2.18
C GLN A 69 12.05 -6.60 -1.04
N SER A 70 12.60 -6.40 0.15
CA SER A 70 12.11 -7.09 1.35
C SER A 70 10.80 -6.46 1.83
N VAL A 71 9.83 -7.30 2.17
CA VAL A 71 8.54 -6.93 2.76
C VAL A 71 8.32 -7.68 4.06
N ALA A 72 7.62 -7.04 4.98
CA ALA A 72 7.11 -7.66 6.20
C ALA A 72 5.58 -7.62 6.21
N THR A 73 4.96 -8.76 6.56
CA THR A 73 3.51 -8.90 6.72
C THR A 73 3.08 -8.48 8.13
N PHE A 74 1.98 -7.75 8.21
CA PHE A 74 1.37 -7.30 9.45
C PHE A 74 -0.11 -7.64 9.48
N VAL A 75 -0.62 -7.92 10.69
CA VAL A 75 -2.03 -8.14 10.97
C VAL A 75 -2.52 -7.02 11.90
N LEU A 76 -3.72 -6.53 11.65
CA LEU A 76 -4.44 -5.59 12.49
C LEU A 76 -5.46 -6.35 13.34
N GLU A 77 -5.17 -6.46 14.62
CA GLU A 77 -6.02 -7.16 15.58
C GLU A 77 -6.80 -6.17 16.44
N THR A 78 -8.07 -6.47 16.67
CA THR A 78 -8.90 -5.71 17.59
C THR A 78 -8.83 -6.34 18.97
N THR A 79 -8.31 -5.61 19.95
CA THR A 79 -8.21 -6.07 21.34
C THR A 79 -9.20 -5.32 22.22
N TYR A 80 -10.03 -6.06 22.96
CA TYR A 80 -10.97 -5.51 23.93
C TYR A 80 -10.42 -5.66 25.35
N ASP A 81 -10.21 -4.55 26.04
CA ASP A 81 -9.87 -4.57 27.46
C ASP A 81 -11.15 -4.60 28.29
N ARG A 82 -11.39 -5.74 28.94
CA ARG A 82 -12.58 -5.95 29.79
C ARG A 82 -12.60 -5.06 31.04
N LYS A 83 -11.45 -4.56 31.50
CA LYS A 83 -11.36 -3.71 32.70
C LYS A 83 -11.72 -2.27 32.41
N SER A 84 -11.25 -1.72 31.29
CA SER A 84 -11.56 -0.35 30.87
C SER A 84 -12.81 -0.25 30.00
N GLY A 85 -13.25 -1.34 29.37
CA GLY A 85 -14.30 -1.35 28.36
C GLY A 85 -13.84 -0.79 27.01
N GLU A 86 -12.54 -0.53 26.84
CA GLU A 86 -12.01 0.05 25.61
C GLU A 86 -11.65 -1.01 24.57
N THR A 87 -11.90 -0.67 23.31
CA THR A 87 -11.47 -1.45 22.15
C THR A 87 -10.33 -0.72 21.46
N SER A 88 -9.21 -1.40 21.26
CA SER A 88 -8.03 -0.87 20.58
C SER A 88 -7.67 -1.71 19.35
N LEU A 89 -7.02 -1.08 18.37
CA LEU A 89 -6.47 -1.74 17.20
C LEU A 89 -4.95 -1.86 17.40
N LYS A 90 -4.43 -3.09 17.31
CA LYS A 90 -3.01 -3.39 17.45
C LYS A 90 -2.47 -3.92 16.14
N GLU A 91 -1.42 -3.27 15.63
CA GLU A 91 -0.63 -3.80 14.52
C GLU A 91 0.40 -4.79 15.09
N SER A 92 0.31 -6.05 14.69
CA SER A 92 1.28 -7.10 15.01
C SER A 92 1.99 -7.53 13.74
N ARG A 93 3.28 -7.83 13.85
CA ARG A 93 4.04 -8.40 12.75
C ARG A 93 3.77 -9.90 12.71
N TYR A 94 3.38 -10.42 11.56
CA TYR A 94 2.94 -11.81 11.41
C TYR A 94 4.07 -12.75 10.99
N ASP A 95 4.97 -12.27 10.14
CA ASP A 95 6.01 -13.11 9.51
C ASP A 95 7.37 -12.40 9.41
N GLU A 96 8.41 -13.17 9.08
CA GLU A 96 9.75 -12.68 8.76
C GLU A 96 9.77 -11.85 7.46
N ASP A 97 10.88 -11.13 7.25
CA ASP A 97 11.04 -10.32 6.04
C ASP A 97 11.31 -11.28 4.86
N TYR A 98 10.52 -11.20 3.80
CA TYR A 98 10.73 -12.00 2.60
C TYR A 98 10.86 -11.12 1.35
N ALA A 99 11.51 -11.64 0.32
CA ALA A 99 11.85 -10.88 -0.88
C ALA A 99 10.73 -10.97 -1.92
N MET A 100 10.32 -9.83 -2.46
CA MET A 100 9.27 -9.71 -3.47
C MET A 100 9.69 -8.81 -4.63
N LEU A 101 9.18 -9.11 -5.81
CA LEU A 101 9.18 -8.22 -6.96
C LEU A 101 7.83 -7.50 -7.04
N PHE A 102 7.86 -6.22 -7.37
CA PHE A 102 6.63 -5.47 -7.62
C PHE A 102 6.51 -5.18 -9.11
N LYS A 103 5.33 -5.43 -9.66
CA LYS A 103 4.98 -5.08 -11.04
C LYS A 103 3.69 -4.30 -11.06
N ARG A 104 3.44 -3.50 -12.09
CA ARG A 104 2.10 -2.93 -12.29
C ARG A 104 1.12 -4.05 -12.61
N ASP A 105 -0.06 -3.96 -12.02
CA ASP A 105 -1.19 -4.76 -12.46
C ASP A 105 -1.71 -4.20 -13.81
N PRO A 106 -1.69 -5.00 -14.90
CA PRO A 106 -2.20 -4.54 -16.18
C PRO A 106 -3.72 -4.36 -16.19
N GLU A 107 -4.45 -5.04 -15.30
CA GLU A 107 -5.91 -5.03 -15.26
C GLU A 107 -6.46 -3.87 -14.41
N HIS A 108 -5.74 -3.51 -13.34
CA HIS A 108 -6.21 -2.55 -12.34
C HIS A 108 -5.24 -1.37 -12.19
N LYS A 109 -5.67 -0.19 -12.68
CA LYS A 109 -4.87 1.05 -12.59
C LYS A 109 -4.56 1.40 -11.13
N GLY A 110 -3.27 1.68 -10.85
CA GLY A 110 -2.81 2.06 -9.50
C GLY A 110 -2.48 0.88 -8.59
N MET A 111 -2.75 -0.35 -9.03
CA MET A 111 -2.43 -1.56 -8.29
C MET A 111 -1.07 -2.15 -8.68
N LEU A 112 -0.48 -2.88 -7.77
CA LEU A 112 0.79 -3.57 -7.91
C LEU A 112 0.60 -5.06 -7.65
N LEU A 113 1.24 -5.87 -8.47
CA LEU A 113 1.39 -7.31 -8.25
C LEU A 113 2.59 -7.53 -7.34
N MET A 114 2.38 -8.25 -6.24
CA MET A 114 3.43 -8.84 -5.42
C MET A 114 3.80 -10.19 -6.03
N VAL A 115 4.98 -10.28 -6.63
CA VAL A 115 5.45 -11.46 -7.36
C VAL A 115 6.61 -12.11 -6.61
N SER A 116 6.48 -13.41 -6.33
CA SER A 116 7.54 -14.21 -5.75
C SER A 116 8.73 -14.29 -6.72
N PRO A 117 9.96 -13.94 -6.28
CA PRO A 117 11.14 -14.04 -7.13
C PRO A 117 11.61 -15.49 -7.34
N GLN A 118 11.07 -16.45 -6.58
CA GLN A 118 11.48 -17.86 -6.66
C GLN A 118 10.83 -18.59 -7.83
N ASP A 119 9.53 -18.37 -8.03
CA ASP A 119 8.70 -19.12 -8.97
C ASP A 119 7.82 -18.21 -9.86
N GLY A 120 7.91 -16.89 -9.69
CA GLY A 120 7.16 -15.92 -10.48
C GLY A 120 5.66 -15.87 -10.16
N ARG A 121 5.20 -16.54 -9.10
CA ARG A 121 3.79 -16.55 -8.72
C ARG A 121 3.38 -15.20 -8.16
N VAL A 122 2.17 -14.76 -8.52
CA VAL A 122 1.54 -13.57 -7.90
C VAL A 122 0.99 -13.98 -6.55
N GLU A 123 1.61 -13.49 -5.47
CA GLU A 123 1.15 -13.73 -4.11
C GLU A 123 -0.06 -12.87 -3.76
N ALA A 124 -0.03 -11.59 -4.12
CA ALA A 124 -1.08 -10.64 -3.80
C ALA A 124 -1.17 -9.51 -4.83
N ILE A 125 -2.35 -8.89 -4.91
CA ILE A 125 -2.55 -7.62 -5.62
C ILE A 125 -2.77 -6.54 -4.56
N VAL A 126 -1.88 -5.54 -4.57
CA VAL A 126 -1.80 -4.53 -3.51
C VAL A 126 -1.80 -3.13 -4.06
N GLU A 127 -2.27 -2.20 -3.26
CA GLU A 127 -2.13 -0.77 -3.50
C GLU A 127 -1.26 -0.14 -2.41
N VAL A 128 -0.69 1.02 -2.72
CA VAL A 128 -0.11 1.86 -1.66
C VAL A 128 -1.25 2.34 -0.79
N CYS A 129 -1.25 1.97 0.49
CA CYS A 129 -2.28 2.40 1.41
C CYS A 129 -2.29 3.94 1.45
N GLU A 130 -3.43 4.56 1.11
CA GLU A 130 -3.60 5.98 1.38
C GLU A 130 -3.41 6.23 2.88
N LYS A 131 -2.63 7.26 3.23
CA LYS A 131 -2.73 7.84 4.57
C LYS A 131 -4.14 8.40 4.70
N LYS A 132 -5.09 7.62 5.23
CA LYS A 132 -6.33 8.21 5.76
C LYS A 132 -5.88 9.34 6.71
N PRO A 133 -6.33 10.60 6.52
CA PRO A 133 -6.09 11.62 7.53
C PRO A 133 -6.66 11.05 8.83
N ARG A 134 -5.82 10.97 9.87
CA ARG A 134 -6.27 10.61 11.21
C ARG A 134 -7.39 11.58 11.55
N LYS A 135 -8.65 11.15 11.48
CA LYS A 135 -9.74 11.92 12.09
C LYS A 135 -9.37 11.99 13.58
N PRO A 136 -9.26 13.18 14.18
CA PRO A 136 -9.04 13.27 15.61
C PRO A 136 -10.17 12.50 16.29
N VAL A 137 -9.80 11.56 17.16
CA VAL A 137 -10.72 10.90 18.08
C VAL A 137 -11.45 12.02 18.81
N ARG A 138 -12.77 12.15 18.61
CA ARG A 138 -13.56 13.12 19.37
C ARG A 138 -13.44 12.72 20.83
N ALA A 139 -12.83 13.60 21.63
CA ALA A 139 -12.90 13.50 23.08
C ALA A 139 -14.37 13.42 23.51
N PRO A 140 -14.71 12.61 24.52
CA PRO A 140 -16.06 12.60 25.07
C PRO A 140 -16.37 14.02 25.57
N LYS A 141 -17.46 14.61 25.07
CA LYS A 141 -18.03 15.82 25.67
C LYS A 141 -18.55 15.41 27.05
N GLY A 142 -17.88 15.89 28.09
CA GLY A 142 -18.38 15.82 29.46
C GLY A 142 -19.75 16.49 29.56
N GLY A 143 -20.58 15.94 30.45
CA GLY A 143 -21.95 16.38 30.73
C GLY A 143 -22.05 17.60 31.62
#